data_AF-A0A3M2SER6-F1
#
_entry.id   AF-A0A3M2SER6-F1
#
_cell.length_a   1.000
_cell.length_b   1.000
_cell.length_c   1.000
_cell.angle_alpha   90.00
_cell.angle_beta   90.00
_cell.angle_gamma   90.00
#
_symmetry.space_group_name_H-M   'P 1'
#
loop_
_entity.id
_entity.type
_entity.pdbx_description
1 polymer ?
#
loop_
_entity_poly.entity_id
_entity_poly.type
_entity_poly.pdbx_seq_one_letter_code
_entity_poly.pdbx_strand_id
1 'polypeptide(L)' 'GAVNKEDRDRLLGALDLGNRTVEEIMRHRSEIQMIDGDLPPEKILELVLASPHTRLPVYREERENI' A
#
# COMPACT_ATOMS: atom_id res chain seq x y z
N GLY A 1 -8.59 -21.12 31.59
CA GLY A 1 -7.44 -21.20 30.67
C GLY A 1 -7.23 -19.82 30.10
N ALA A 2 -6.09 -19.20 30.41
CA ALA A 2 -5.81 -17.84 29.99
C ALA A 2 -5.25 -17.87 28.56
N VAL A 3 -6.04 -17.40 27.59
CA VAL A 3 -5.49 -17.00 26.29
C VAL A 3 -4.52 -15.84 26.53
N ASN A 4 -3.30 -15.98 26.01
CA ASN A 4 -2.30 -14.93 26.11
C ASN A 4 -2.85 -13.67 25.40
N LYS A 5 -2.55 -12.48 25.95
CA LYS A 5 -3.12 -11.20 25.49
C LYS A 5 -2.94 -11.01 23.97
N GLU A 6 -1.76 -11.39 23.46
CA GLU A 6 -1.42 -11.30 22.04
C GLU A 6 -2.29 -12.21 21.16
N ASP A 7 -2.56 -13.44 21.59
CA ASP A 7 -3.40 -14.38 20.86
C ASP A 7 -4.85 -13.90 20.81
N ARG A 8 -5.35 -13.35 21.92
CA ARG A 8 -6.68 -12.75 21.98
C ARG A 8 -6.78 -11.53 21.03
N ASP A 9 -5.78 -10.66 21.03
CA ASP A 9 -5.79 -9.43 20.22
C ASP A 9 -5.71 -9.78 18.71
N ARG A 10 -4.93 -10.80 18.32
CA ARG A 10 -4.92 -11.32 16.94
C ARG A 10 -6.28 -11.91 16.53
N LEU A 11 -6.91 -12.71 17.40
CA LEU A 11 -8.21 -13.32 17.12
C LEU A 11 -9.30 -12.26 16.95
N LEU A 12 -9.34 -11.26 17.83
CA LEU A 12 -10.29 -10.14 17.71
C LEU A 12 -10.05 -9.34 16.43
N GLY A 13 -8.79 -9.03 16.10
CA GLY A 13 -8.46 -8.33 14.85
C GLY A 13 -8.87 -9.11 13.59
N ALA A 14 -8.74 -10.44 13.59
CA ALA A 14 -9.17 -11.29 12.47
C ALA A 14 -10.70 -11.34 12.31
N LEU A 15 -11.45 -11.40 13.42
CA LEU A 15 -12.92 -11.36 13.40
C LEU A 15 -13.44 -9.99 12.93
N ASP A 16 -12.79 -8.91 13.35
CA ASP A 16 -13.16 -7.55 12.93
C ASP A 16 -12.80 -7.27 11.47
N LEU A 17 -11.77 -7.91 10.91
CA LEU A 17 -11.35 -7.69 9.52
C LEU A 17 -12.47 -7.97 8.50
N GLY A 18 -13.31 -8.98 8.75
CA GLY A 18 -14.41 -9.33 7.86
C GLY A 18 -15.51 -8.27 7.74
N ASN A 19 -15.58 -7.34 8.70
CA ASN A 19 -16.56 -6.26 8.74
C ASN A 19 -15.96 -4.89 8.32
N ARG A 20 -14.65 -4.82 8.04
CA ARG A 20 -13.98 -3.58 7.64
C ARG A 20 -14.00 -3.40 6.13
N THR A 21 -14.09 -2.15 5.69
CA THR A 21 -13.97 -1.81 4.27
C THR A 21 -12.51 -1.57 3.89
N VAL A 22 -12.22 -1.59 2.58
CA VAL A 22 -10.87 -1.31 2.07
C VAL A 22 -10.45 0.12 2.45
N GLU A 23 -11.37 1.06 2.40
CA GLU A 23 -11.13 2.47 2.70
C GLU A 23 -10.64 2.70 4.13
N GLU A 24 -11.07 1.87 5.09
CA GLU A 24 -10.68 1.97 6.50
C GLU A 24 -9.26 1.49 6.78
N ILE A 25 -8.65 0.74 5.85
CA ILE A 25 -7.35 0.09 6.04
C ILE A 25 -6.30 0.62 5.05
N MET A 26 -6.73 0.98 3.83
CA MET A 26 -5.83 1.41 2.77
C MET A 26 -5.04 2.67 3.15
N ARG A 27 -3.86 2.83 2.54
CA ARG A 27 -3.19 4.13 2.51
C ARG A 27 -3.95 5.03 1.54
N HIS A 28 -4.21 6.27 1.93
CA HIS A 28 -4.85 7.20 1.02
C HIS A 28 -3.94 7.44 -0.18
N ARG A 29 -4.50 7.45 -1.39
CA ARG A 29 -3.73 7.51 -2.65
C ARG A 29 -2.75 8.68 -2.75
N SER A 30 -3.06 9.81 -2.12
CA SER A 30 -2.17 10.97 -2.08
C SER A 30 -0.87 10.72 -1.30
N GLU A 31 -0.85 9.69 -0.44
CA GLU A 31 0.31 9.28 0.35
C GLU A 31 1.12 8.16 -0.33
N ILE A 32 0.68 7.68 -1.50
CA ILE A 32 1.36 6.59 -2.21
C ILE A 32 2.43 7.18 -3.14
N GLN A 33 3.65 6.68 -3.01
CA GLN A 33 4.71 6.94 -3.98
C GLN A 33 4.34 6.27 -5.32
N MET A 34 4.32 7.05 -6.39
CA MET A 34 3.91 6.61 -7.73
C MET A 34 4.97 7.00 -8.76
N ILE A 35 5.01 6.27 -9.87
CA ILE A 35 5.92 6.51 -10.99
C ILE A 35 5.13 7.07 -12.16
N ASP A 36 5.62 8.15 -12.74
CA ASP A 36 5.16 8.64 -14.04
C ASP A 36 5.75 7.76 -15.15
N GLY A 37 4.88 7.11 -15.92
CA GLY A 37 5.24 6.20 -16.99
C GLY A 37 5.80 6.87 -18.24
N ASP A 38 5.70 8.20 -18.36
CA ASP A 38 6.23 8.98 -19.47
C ASP A 38 7.69 9.44 -19.23
N LEU A 39 8.25 9.12 -18.05
CA LEU A 39 9.65 9.37 -17.76
C LEU A 39 10.58 8.46 -18.59
N PRO A 40 11.81 8.93 -18.91
CA PRO A 40 12.82 8.09 -19.54
C PRO A 40 13.10 6.81 -18.71
N PRO A 41 13.33 5.65 -19.35
CA PRO A 41 13.54 4.38 -18.65
C PRO A 41 14.64 4.41 -17.59
N GLU A 42 15.72 5.16 -17.82
CA GLU A 42 16.82 5.30 -16.87
C GLU A 42 16.36 6.00 -15.59
N LYS A 43 15.48 7.00 -15.71
CA LYS A 43 14.91 7.73 -14.56
C LYS A 43 13.91 6.88 -13.80
N ILE A 44 13.11 6.07 -14.50
CA ILE A 44 12.23 5.09 -13.86
C ILE A 44 13.06 4.09 -13.04
N LEU A 45 14.16 3.59 -13.61
CA LEU A 45 15.04 2.65 -12.91
C LEU A 45 15.68 3.26 -11.65
N GLU A 46 16.17 4.50 -11.72
CA GLU A 46 16.69 5.23 -10.55
C GLU A 46 15.62 5.33 -9.43
N LEU A 47 14.39 5.69 -9.78
CA LEU A 47 13.27 5.84 -8.83
C LEU A 47 12.89 4.50 -8.17
N VAL A 48 12.83 3.42 -8.96
CA VAL A 48 12.52 2.08 -8.46
C VAL A 48 13.59 1.59 -7.49
N LEU A 49 14.87 1.75 -7.83
CA LEU A 49 15.98 1.31 -6.99
C LEU A 49 16.11 2.10 -5.69
N ALA A 50 15.69 3.37 -5.69
CA ALA A 50 15.71 4.22 -4.50
C ALA A 50 14.51 4.01 -3.57
N SER A 51 13.45 3.34 -4.03
CA SER A 51 12.23 3.16 -3.25
C SER A 51 12.37 2.05 -2.20
N PRO A 52 11.81 2.24 -0.98
CA PRO A 52 11.69 1.17 0.00
C PRO A 52 10.58 0.16 -0.34
N HIS A 53 9.82 0.38 -1.43
CA HIS A 53 8.66 -0.42 -1.79
C HIS A 53 8.96 -1.39 -2.93
N THR A 54 8.35 -2.57 -2.90
CA THR A 54 8.49 -3.60 -3.94
C THR A 54 7.49 -3.44 -5.09
N ARG A 55 6.44 -2.64 -4.88
CA ARG A 55 5.40 -2.35 -5.87
C ARG A 55 5.13 -0.85 -5.82
N LEU A 56 5.26 -0.21 -6.98
CA LEU A 56 4.99 1.19 -7.17
C LEU A 56 3.97 1.30 -8.29
N PRO A 57 2.81 1.93 -8.05
CA PRO A 57 1.87 2.16 -9.13
C PRO A 57 2.44 3.10 -10.19
N VAL A 58 2.00 2.88 -11.43
CA VAL A 58 2.41 3.67 -12.59
C VAL A 58 1.19 4.41 -13.12
N TYR A 59 1.34 5.69 -13.41
CA TYR A 59 0.32 6.49 -14.09
C TYR A 59 0.88 7.10 -15.38
N ARG A 60 0.00 7.61 -16.24
CA ARG A 60 0.39 8.45 -17.39
C ARG A 60 -0.52 9.66 -17.47
N GLU A 61 0.06 10.80 -17.86
CA GLU A 61 -0.61 12.11 -17.95
C GLU A 61 -1.14 12.61 -16.59
N GLU A 62 -2.23 12.03 -16.07
CA GLU A 62 -2.86 12.40 -14.81
C GLU A 62 -2.59 11.34 -13.73
N ARG A 63 -2.42 11.76 -12.47
CA ARG A 63 -2.12 10.85 -11.35
C ARG A 63 -3.30 9.95 -10.97
N GLU A 64 -4.49 10.30 -11.45
CA GLU A 64 -5.74 9.57 -11.38
C GLU A 64 -5.77 8.37 -12.34
N ASN A 65 -4.93 8.37 -13.37
CA ASN A 65 -4.86 7.34 -14.39
C ASN A 65 -3.94 6.19 -13.97
N ILE A 66 -4.39 5.40 -13.00
CA ILE A 66 -3.66 4.33 -12.30
C ILE A 66 -4.46 3.03 -12.29
#